data_AF-A0A2G2X0Y9-F1
#
_entry.id   AF-A0A2G2X0Y9-F1
#
_cell.length_a   1.000
_cell.length_b   1.000
_cell.length_c   1.000
_cell.angle_alpha   90.00
_cell.angle_beta   90.00
_cell.angle_gamma   90.00
#
_symmetry.space_group_name_H-M   'P 1'
#
loop_
_entity.id
_entity.type
_entity.pdbx_description
1 polymer ?
#
loop_
_entity_poly.entity_id
_entity_poly.type
_entity_poly.pdbx_seq_one_letter_code
_entity_poly.pdbx_strand_id
1 'polypeptide(L)'
;MGLTHSHSHCQKMSESITTQTDVSFMLAKHVFSNEIKDDTNLVFSPLSIQIVLGLIAAGSMGPTKDQLLCFLKAKSIDELNSLYSHLVNIIFVDGSPNGGSRLSIANGVWIDQTFPLKPSFKKVVDKVYKATSNCVDFQNKATEVPNQVNQWAKVKTNDLIKEILPHGTVNMTGSTLRTRYILKERGMTSSMLRI
;
A
#
# COMPACT_ATOMS: atom_id res chain seq x y z
N MET A 1 -36.63 -0.99 -6.49
CA MET A 1 -35.37 -1.47 -7.12
C MET A 1 -34.09 -1.08 -6.36
N GLY A 2 -34.07 -0.08 -5.47
CA GLY A 2 -32.83 0.33 -4.76
C GLY A 2 -32.37 -0.56 -3.59
N LEU A 3 -33.29 -1.23 -2.88
CA LEU A 3 -32.95 -2.04 -1.68
C LEU A 3 -32.26 -3.37 -2.02
N THR A 4 -32.67 -4.04 -3.09
CA THR A 4 -32.08 -5.31 -3.54
C THR A 4 -30.66 -5.13 -4.10
N HIS A 5 -30.41 -4.01 -4.78
CA HIS A 5 -29.08 -3.68 -5.31
C HIS A 5 -28.08 -3.32 -4.19
N SER A 6 -28.53 -2.65 -3.13
CA SER A 6 -27.71 -2.34 -1.95
C SER A 6 -27.32 -3.60 -1.19
N HIS A 7 -28.26 -4.52 -0.98
CA HIS A 7 -28.01 -5.77 -0.27
C HIS A 7 -27.02 -6.69 -1.02
N SER A 8 -27.19 -6.83 -2.34
CA SER A 8 -26.26 -7.60 -3.19
C SER A 8 -24.85 -7.01 -3.22
N HIS A 9 -24.72 -5.67 -3.17
CA HIS A 9 -23.43 -5.00 -3.14
C HIS A 9 -22.70 -5.23 -1.81
N CYS A 10 -23.39 -5.09 -0.67
CA CYS A 10 -22.80 -5.35 0.65
C CYS A 10 -22.35 -6.80 0.81
N GLN A 11 -23.11 -7.77 0.29
CA GLN A 11 -22.73 -9.18 0.34
C GLN A 11 -21.45 -9.46 -0.46
N LYS A 12 -21.36 -8.96 -1.70
CA LYS A 12 -20.15 -9.08 -2.53
C LYS A 12 -18.93 -8.44 -1.87
N MET A 13 -19.09 -7.27 -1.26
CA MET A 13 -18.01 -6.58 -0.55
C MET A 13 -17.49 -7.42 0.64
N SER A 14 -18.39 -8.00 1.43
CA SER A 14 -18.03 -8.88 2.57
C SER A 14 -17.26 -10.13 2.14
N GLU A 15 -17.66 -10.75 1.01
CA GLU A 15 -16.95 -11.88 0.41
C GLU A 15 -15.53 -11.49 -0.04
N SER A 16 -15.38 -10.34 -0.69
CA SER A 16 -14.07 -9.82 -1.10
C SER A 16 -13.17 -9.51 0.11
N ILE A 17 -13.72 -8.97 1.21
CA ILE A 17 -12.96 -8.71 2.45
C ILE A 17 -12.46 -10.01 3.07
N THR A 18 -13.32 -11.02 3.18
CA THR A 18 -12.95 -12.35 3.69
C THR A 18 -11.81 -12.93 2.85
N THR A 19 -11.95 -12.87 1.53
CA THR A 19 -10.94 -13.37 0.58
C THR A 19 -9.60 -12.65 0.72
N GLN A 20 -9.59 -11.31 0.84
CA GLN A 20 -8.35 -10.56 1.08
C GLN A 20 -7.73 -10.86 2.44
N THR A 21 -8.55 -11.15 3.45
CA THR A 21 -8.08 -11.55 4.78
C THR A 21 -7.33 -12.88 4.72
N ASP A 22 -7.85 -13.86 3.97
CA ASP A 22 -7.14 -15.12 3.74
C ASP A 22 -5.80 -14.92 3.04
N VAL A 23 -5.76 -14.08 1.99
CA VAL A 23 -4.51 -13.73 1.29
C VAL A 23 -3.53 -13.04 2.26
N SER A 24 -4.03 -12.19 3.16
CA SER A 24 -3.21 -11.55 4.21
C SER A 24 -2.58 -12.58 5.16
N PHE A 25 -3.35 -13.59 5.60
CA PHE A 25 -2.83 -14.67 6.43
C PHE A 25 -1.80 -15.54 5.69
N MET A 26 -2.03 -15.84 4.41
CA MET A 26 -1.06 -16.57 3.60
C MET A 26 0.26 -15.80 3.47
N LEU A 27 0.19 -14.49 3.19
CA LEU A 27 1.35 -13.60 3.13
C LEU A 27 2.09 -13.58 4.47
N ALA A 28 1.37 -13.39 5.58
CA ALA A 28 1.96 -13.40 6.92
C ALA A 28 2.65 -14.70 7.25
N LYS A 29 1.99 -15.83 7.02
CA LYS A 29 2.61 -17.14 7.22
C LYS A 29 3.90 -17.27 6.40
N HIS A 30 3.88 -16.88 5.13
CA HIS A 30 5.05 -16.97 4.27
C HIS A 30 6.22 -16.09 4.75
N VAL A 31 5.94 -14.83 5.13
CA VAL A 31 6.98 -13.91 5.64
C VAL A 31 7.54 -14.44 6.97
N PHE A 32 6.68 -14.81 7.92
CA PHE A 32 7.14 -15.31 9.23
C PHE A 32 7.93 -16.62 9.10
N SER A 33 7.55 -17.53 8.20
CA SER A 33 8.28 -18.79 8.02
C SER A 33 9.66 -18.65 7.35
N ASN A 34 9.89 -17.59 6.58
CA ASN A 34 11.14 -17.42 5.82
C ASN A 34 12.12 -16.40 6.43
N GLU A 35 11.60 -15.42 7.17
CA GLU A 35 12.40 -14.30 7.70
C GLU A 35 12.71 -14.43 9.19
N ILE A 36 11.99 -15.27 9.95
CA ILE A 36 12.34 -15.55 11.35
C ILE A 36 13.52 -16.51 11.35
N LYS A 37 14.73 -15.97 11.56
CA LYS A 37 15.94 -16.77 11.74
C LYS A 37 16.49 -16.72 13.16
N ASP A 38 16.05 -15.75 13.98
CA ASP A 38 16.52 -15.49 15.36
C ASP A 38 15.41 -14.84 16.22
N ASP A 39 15.71 -14.44 17.46
CA ASP A 39 14.85 -13.66 18.39
C ASP A 39 14.61 -12.20 17.94
N THR A 40 14.38 -11.99 16.64
CA THR A 40 14.13 -10.66 16.07
C THR A 40 12.64 -10.36 16.00
N ASN A 41 12.25 -9.14 16.39
CA ASN A 41 10.88 -8.66 16.23
C ASN A 41 10.58 -8.38 14.75
N LEU A 42 9.57 -9.05 14.20
CA LEU A 42 9.08 -8.83 12.84
C LEU A 42 7.69 -8.18 12.88
N VAL A 43 7.56 -7.02 12.24
CA VAL A 43 6.28 -6.33 12.06
C VAL A 43 6.14 -5.90 10.60
N PHE A 44 4.98 -6.22 10.00
CA PHE A 44 4.65 -5.73 8.67
C PHE A 44 3.11 -5.69 8.50
N SER A 45 2.64 -5.00 7.46
CA SER A 45 1.21 -4.87 7.15
C SER A 45 0.90 -5.65 5.86
N PRO A 46 0.22 -6.82 5.95
CA PRO A 46 -0.20 -7.57 4.76
C PRO A 46 -1.09 -6.74 3.82
N LEU A 47 -2.04 -5.99 4.38
CA LEU A 47 -2.93 -5.11 3.62
C LEU A 47 -2.13 -4.10 2.79
N SER A 48 -1.09 -3.49 3.37
CA SER A 48 -0.23 -2.55 2.66
C SER A 48 0.41 -3.18 1.42
N ILE A 49 0.90 -4.42 1.52
CA ILE A 49 1.47 -5.17 0.39
C ILE A 49 0.40 -5.47 -0.66
N GLN A 50 -0.78 -5.91 -0.25
CA GLN A 50 -1.87 -6.21 -1.17
C GLN A 50 -2.30 -4.98 -1.97
N ILE A 51 -2.38 -3.81 -1.32
CA ILE A 51 -2.72 -2.56 -2.02
C ILE A 51 -1.61 -2.18 -3.03
N VAL A 52 -0.31 -2.45 -2.74
CA VAL A 52 0.77 -2.34 -3.77
C VAL A 52 0.45 -3.21 -4.97
N LEU A 53 0.21 -4.48 -4.72
CA LEU A 53 0.05 -5.47 -5.77
C LEU A 53 -1.19 -5.15 -6.62
N GLY A 54 -2.25 -4.62 -6.01
CA GLY A 54 -3.40 -4.13 -6.75
C GLY A 54 -3.11 -2.93 -7.62
N LEU A 55 -2.34 -1.97 -7.12
CA LEU A 55 -1.91 -0.83 -7.94
C LEU A 55 -1.06 -1.28 -9.14
N ILE A 56 -0.15 -2.23 -8.93
CA ILE A 56 0.65 -2.83 -10.01
C ILE A 56 -0.27 -3.57 -10.99
N ALA A 57 -1.23 -4.35 -10.49
CA ALA A 57 -2.20 -5.08 -11.31
C ALA A 57 -2.96 -4.10 -12.22
N ALA A 58 -3.43 -2.97 -11.67
CA ALA A 58 -4.17 -1.94 -12.41
C ALA A 58 -3.32 -1.25 -13.50
N GLY A 59 -1.99 -1.23 -13.34
CA GLY A 59 -1.05 -0.69 -14.33
C GLY A 59 -0.52 -1.72 -15.33
N SER A 60 -0.86 -3.00 -15.14
CA SER A 60 -0.33 -4.12 -15.92
C SER A 60 -1.34 -4.63 -16.96
N MET A 61 -0.85 -5.42 -17.92
CA MET A 61 -1.67 -6.04 -18.97
C MET A 61 -1.25 -7.49 -19.20
N GLY A 62 -2.12 -8.27 -19.85
CA GLY A 62 -1.83 -9.65 -20.24
C GLY A 62 -1.49 -10.56 -19.05
N PRO A 63 -0.53 -11.49 -19.20
CA PRO A 63 -0.21 -12.50 -18.19
C PRO A 63 0.16 -11.93 -16.82
N THR A 64 0.87 -10.79 -16.76
CA THR A 64 1.25 -10.15 -15.49
C THR A 64 0.02 -9.73 -14.69
N LYS A 65 -0.98 -9.14 -15.37
CA LYS A 65 -2.24 -8.75 -14.74
C LYS A 65 -2.97 -9.98 -14.20
N ASP A 66 -3.01 -11.04 -14.99
CA ASP A 66 -3.76 -12.26 -14.66
C ASP A 66 -3.12 -13.00 -13.48
N GLN A 67 -1.78 -13.04 -13.40
CA GLN A 67 -1.05 -13.59 -12.25
C GLN A 67 -1.32 -12.80 -10.97
N LEU A 68 -1.32 -11.46 -11.05
CA LEU A 68 -1.58 -10.61 -9.89
C LEU A 68 -3.04 -10.73 -9.41
N LEU A 69 -4.00 -10.78 -10.33
CA LEU A 69 -5.40 -11.02 -9.99
C LEU A 69 -5.61 -12.38 -9.34
N CYS A 70 -4.96 -13.42 -9.87
CA CYS A 70 -5.00 -14.77 -9.30
C CYS A 70 -4.41 -14.80 -7.88
N PHE A 71 -3.25 -14.19 -7.68
CA PHE A 71 -2.62 -14.10 -6.36
C PHE A 71 -3.50 -13.35 -5.35
N LEU A 72 -4.06 -12.22 -5.76
CA LEU A 72 -4.96 -11.42 -4.93
C LEU A 72 -6.37 -12.02 -4.84
N LYS A 73 -6.63 -13.15 -5.49
CA LYS A 73 -7.93 -13.83 -5.57
C LYS A 73 -9.08 -12.89 -5.98
N ALA A 74 -8.81 -11.98 -6.91
CA ALA A 74 -9.79 -11.04 -7.45
C ALA A 74 -10.19 -11.43 -8.87
N LYS A 75 -11.47 -11.24 -9.23
CA LYS A 75 -11.99 -11.59 -10.57
C LYS A 75 -11.64 -10.54 -11.61
N SER A 76 -11.43 -9.29 -11.19
CA SER A 76 -11.13 -8.17 -12.07
C SER A 76 -10.42 -7.03 -11.36
N ILE A 77 -9.81 -6.14 -12.15
CA ILE A 77 -9.23 -4.88 -11.65
C ILE A 77 -10.31 -3.97 -11.07
N ASP A 78 -11.52 -3.97 -11.62
CA ASP A 78 -12.62 -3.13 -11.14
C ASP A 78 -13.11 -3.58 -9.76
N GLU A 79 -13.22 -4.90 -9.53
CA GLU A 79 -13.51 -5.46 -8.20
C GLU A 79 -12.45 -5.01 -7.19
N LEU A 80 -11.17 -5.16 -7.55
CA LEU A 80 -10.04 -4.82 -6.68
C LEU A 80 -9.99 -3.32 -6.37
N ASN A 81 -10.18 -2.48 -7.38
CA ASN A 81 -10.23 -1.03 -7.24
C ASN A 81 -11.42 -0.59 -6.39
N SER A 82 -12.59 -1.20 -6.56
CA SER A 82 -13.78 -0.91 -5.75
C SER A 82 -13.54 -1.26 -4.28
N LEU A 83 -12.97 -2.44 -4.03
CA LEU A 83 -12.62 -2.89 -2.69
C LEU A 83 -11.60 -1.96 -2.03
N TYR A 84 -10.47 -1.67 -2.68
CA TYR A 84 -9.45 -0.82 -2.09
C TYR A 84 -9.90 0.63 -1.93
N SER A 85 -10.66 1.18 -2.87
CA SER A 85 -11.27 2.50 -2.68
C SER A 85 -12.16 2.55 -1.44
N HIS A 86 -12.84 1.44 -1.10
CA HIS A 86 -13.66 1.35 0.10
C HIS A 86 -12.80 1.20 1.37
N LEU A 87 -11.86 0.26 1.38
CA LEU A 87 -10.97 0.00 2.51
C LEU A 87 -10.11 1.22 2.88
N VAL A 88 -9.56 1.91 1.89
CA VAL A 88 -8.76 3.14 2.04
C VAL A 88 -9.59 4.32 2.56
N ASN A 89 -10.92 4.26 2.49
CA ASN A 89 -11.78 5.28 3.08
C ASN A 89 -12.20 4.95 4.51
N ILE A 90 -12.23 3.67 4.90
CA ILE A 90 -12.68 3.22 6.22
C ILE A 90 -11.50 3.01 7.18
N ILE A 91 -10.51 2.22 6.75
CA ILE A 91 -9.42 1.77 7.61
C ILE A 91 -8.43 2.91 7.87
N PHE A 92 -8.30 3.84 6.92
CA PHE A 92 -7.24 4.84 6.90
C PHE A 92 -7.63 6.18 7.51
N VAL A 93 -8.77 6.23 8.21
CA VAL A 93 -9.20 7.41 8.95
C VAL A 93 -8.39 7.52 10.24
N ASP A 94 -7.84 8.71 10.50
CA ASP A 94 -7.19 8.96 11.78
C ASP A 94 -8.24 8.98 12.91
N GLY A 95 -8.13 8.03 13.83
CA GLY A 95 -9.03 7.90 14.96
C GLY A 95 -8.73 8.89 16.08
N SER A 96 -7.56 9.55 16.06
CA SER A 96 -7.10 10.44 17.12
C SER A 96 -8.06 11.58 17.50
N PRO A 97 -8.79 12.24 16.57
CA PRO A 97 -9.76 13.26 16.92
C PRO A 97 -10.93 12.75 17.76
N ASN A 98 -11.21 11.45 17.68
CA ASN A 98 -12.29 10.77 18.39
C ASN A 98 -11.78 9.91 19.56
N GLY A 99 -10.53 10.13 20.01
CA GLY A 99 -9.91 9.37 21.10
C GLY A 99 -9.39 7.97 20.71
N GLY A 100 -9.40 7.62 19.43
CA GLY A 100 -8.85 6.38 18.89
C GLY A 100 -7.34 6.45 18.60
N SER A 101 -6.80 5.37 18.02
CA SER A 101 -5.40 5.29 17.59
C SER A 101 -5.05 6.40 16.60
N ARG A 102 -3.84 6.95 16.74
CA ARG A 102 -3.30 7.85 15.72
C ARG A 102 -2.82 7.04 14.53
N LEU A 103 -3.39 7.32 13.36
CA LEU A 103 -3.04 6.65 12.11
C LEU A 103 -2.47 7.65 11.11
N SER A 104 -1.29 7.34 10.58
CA SER A 104 -0.66 8.13 9.53
C SER A 104 -0.18 7.22 8.41
N ILE A 105 -0.62 7.53 7.19
CA ILE A 105 -0.46 6.66 6.03
C ILE A 105 0.19 7.44 4.91
N ALA A 106 1.19 6.83 4.31
CA ALA A 106 1.93 7.39 3.21
C ALA A 106 2.04 6.34 2.09
N ASN A 107 1.31 6.59 0.99
CA ASN A 107 1.37 5.79 -0.23
C ASN A 107 2.05 6.62 -1.32
N GLY A 108 3.13 6.11 -1.89
CA GLY A 108 3.94 6.83 -2.85
C GLY A 108 4.48 5.91 -3.94
N VAL A 109 4.49 6.43 -5.17
CA VAL A 109 5.07 5.80 -6.35
C VAL A 109 6.08 6.76 -6.97
N TRP A 110 7.31 6.30 -7.15
CA TRP A 110 8.35 7.02 -7.87
C TRP A 110 8.60 6.34 -9.20
N ILE A 111 8.63 7.15 -10.25
CA ILE A 111 8.62 6.70 -11.63
C ILE A 111 9.70 7.44 -12.36
N ASP A 112 10.41 6.75 -13.23
CA ASP A 112 11.41 7.40 -14.04
C ASP A 112 10.76 8.42 -14.98
N GLN A 113 11.35 9.62 -15.04
CA GLN A 113 10.85 10.72 -15.84
C GLN A 113 10.77 10.39 -17.35
N THR A 114 11.54 9.41 -17.85
CA THR A 114 11.46 8.98 -19.26
C THR A 114 10.24 8.11 -19.55
N PHE A 115 9.51 7.66 -18.52
CA PHE A 115 8.31 6.82 -18.63
C PHE A 115 7.12 7.45 -17.90
N PRO A 116 6.60 8.60 -18.37
CA PRO A 116 5.48 9.26 -17.71
C PRO A 116 4.23 8.39 -17.70
N LEU A 117 3.49 8.44 -16.59
CA LEU A 117 2.24 7.71 -16.47
C LEU A 117 1.18 8.25 -17.43
N LYS A 118 0.38 7.33 -17.99
CA LYS A 118 -0.85 7.69 -18.69
C LYS A 118 -1.78 8.47 -17.75
N PRO A 119 -2.42 9.57 -18.19
CA PRO A 119 -3.32 10.36 -17.36
C PRO A 119 -4.45 9.54 -16.73
N SER A 120 -4.97 8.54 -17.44
CA SER A 120 -5.98 7.61 -16.91
C SER A 120 -5.47 6.80 -15.73
N PHE A 121 -4.23 6.30 -15.80
CA PHE A 121 -3.62 5.55 -14.71
C PHE A 121 -3.26 6.45 -13.52
N LYS A 122 -2.79 7.68 -13.77
CA LYS A 122 -2.58 8.67 -12.70
C LYS A 122 -3.86 8.90 -11.89
N LYS A 123 -5.03 9.00 -12.55
CA LYS A 123 -6.32 9.11 -11.84
C LYS A 123 -6.61 7.90 -10.95
N VAL A 124 -6.24 6.69 -11.36
CA VAL A 124 -6.38 5.47 -10.53
C VAL A 124 -5.46 5.55 -9.32
N VAL A 125 -4.19 5.87 -9.51
CA VAL A 125 -3.19 6.06 -8.43
C VAL A 125 -3.71 7.06 -7.39
N ASP A 126 -4.19 8.22 -7.84
CA ASP A 126 -4.56 9.32 -6.96
C ASP A 126 -5.92 9.06 -6.26
N LYS A 127 -6.93 8.54 -6.98
CA LYS A 127 -8.31 8.43 -6.46
C LYS A 127 -8.63 7.11 -5.77
N VAL A 128 -8.16 6.00 -6.33
CA VAL A 128 -8.46 4.65 -5.80
C VAL A 128 -7.49 4.30 -4.68
N TYR A 129 -6.20 4.52 -4.93
CA TYR A 129 -5.13 4.10 -4.03
C TYR A 129 -4.65 5.19 -3.06
N LYS A 130 -5.16 6.42 -3.22
CA LYS A 130 -4.73 7.63 -2.48
C LYS A 130 -3.21 7.76 -2.42
N ALA A 131 -2.54 7.39 -3.51
CA ALA A 131 -1.09 7.39 -3.61
C ALA A 131 -0.58 8.65 -4.30
N THR A 132 0.55 9.18 -3.85
CA THR A 132 1.25 10.25 -4.56
C THR A 132 2.10 9.66 -5.67
N SER A 133 2.01 10.19 -6.88
CA SER A 133 2.90 9.83 -8.00
C SER A 133 3.92 10.93 -8.26
N ASN A 134 5.21 10.60 -8.21
CA ASN A 134 6.32 11.52 -8.49
C ASN A 134 7.19 10.99 -9.64
N CYS A 135 7.56 11.88 -10.56
CA CYS A 135 8.56 11.61 -11.58
C CYS A 135 9.94 12.01 -11.04
N VAL A 136 10.92 11.13 -11.18
CA VAL A 136 12.31 11.38 -10.78
C VAL A 136 13.28 10.93 -11.86
N ASP A 137 14.47 11.52 -11.86
CA ASP A 137 15.54 11.16 -12.78
C ASP A 137 16.36 10.01 -12.19
N PHE A 138 15.97 8.76 -12.43
CA PHE A 138 16.78 7.62 -11.97
C PHE A 138 18.05 7.46 -12.81
N GLN A 139 18.07 7.97 -14.05
CA GLN A 139 19.24 7.83 -14.92
C GLN A 139 20.42 8.66 -14.44
N ASN A 140 20.18 9.92 -14.07
CA ASN A 140 21.25 10.85 -13.69
C ASN A 140 21.32 11.12 -12.17
N LYS A 141 20.23 10.87 -11.43
CA LYS A 141 20.11 11.24 -10.00
C LYS A 141 19.65 10.10 -9.10
N ALA A 142 19.89 8.84 -9.49
CA ALA A 142 19.51 7.65 -8.70
C ALA A 142 19.94 7.72 -7.22
N THR A 143 21.13 8.23 -6.93
CA THR A 143 21.67 8.34 -5.56
C THR A 143 20.94 9.36 -4.70
N GLU A 144 20.26 10.34 -5.30
CA GLU A 144 19.48 11.36 -4.59
C GLU A 144 18.05 10.88 -4.26
N VAL A 145 17.52 9.90 -5.02
CA VAL A 145 16.14 9.42 -4.88
C VAL A 145 15.84 8.90 -3.46
N PRO A 146 16.69 8.08 -2.81
CA PRO A 146 16.45 7.65 -1.42
C PRO A 146 16.18 8.82 -0.46
N ASN A 147 16.97 9.90 -0.56
CA ASN A 147 16.79 11.08 0.29
C ASN A 147 15.46 11.78 0.02
N GLN A 148 15.05 11.90 -1.25
CA GLN A 148 13.76 12.49 -1.62
C GLN A 148 12.59 11.66 -1.06
N VAL A 149 12.66 10.33 -1.18
CA VAL A 149 11.63 9.40 -0.66
C VAL A 149 11.55 9.47 0.87
N ASN A 150 12.71 9.41 1.54
CA ASN A 150 12.78 9.46 3.01
C ASN A 150 12.26 10.81 3.54
N GLN A 151 12.61 11.92 2.90
CA GLN A 151 12.10 13.25 3.29
C GLN A 151 10.59 13.37 3.05
N TRP A 152 10.09 12.91 1.90
CA TRP A 152 8.66 12.90 1.63
C TRP A 152 7.90 12.10 2.70
N ALA A 153 8.41 10.93 3.07
CA ALA A 153 7.76 10.08 4.05
C ALA A 153 7.81 10.64 5.46
N LYS A 154 8.95 11.22 5.83
CA LYS A 154 9.10 11.93 7.10
C LYS A 154 8.01 13.00 7.24
N VAL A 155 7.80 13.81 6.20
CA VAL A 155 6.72 14.81 6.17
C VAL A 155 5.34 14.16 6.21
N LYS A 156 5.06 13.18 5.34
CA LYS A 156 3.74 12.54 5.25
C LYS A 156 3.33 11.79 6.51
N THR A 157 4.32 11.29 7.25
CA THR A 157 4.10 10.49 8.46
C THR A 157 4.27 11.29 9.75
N ASN A 158 4.45 12.61 9.66
CA ASN A 158 4.72 13.48 10.82
C ASN A 158 5.88 12.96 11.67
N ASP A 159 7.02 12.68 11.03
CA ASP A 159 8.25 12.17 11.64
C ASP A 159 8.18 10.77 12.26
N LEU A 160 7.07 10.04 12.11
CA LEU A 160 6.91 8.68 12.66
C LEU A 160 7.78 7.64 11.94
N ILE A 161 8.07 7.88 10.67
CA ILE A 161 9.00 7.09 9.84
C ILE A 161 10.04 8.05 9.26
N LYS A 162 11.30 7.83 9.64
CA LYS A 162 12.43 8.70 9.25
C LYS A 162 13.19 8.18 8.04
N GLU A 163 13.19 6.86 7.86
CA GLU A 163 13.95 6.19 6.82
C GLU A 163 13.18 4.96 6.33
N ILE A 164 12.97 4.88 5.02
CA ILE A 164 12.27 3.78 4.33
C ILE A 164 13.23 3.07 3.39
N LEU A 165 14.04 3.87 2.69
CA LEU A 165 15.06 3.40 1.78
C LEU A 165 16.40 3.64 2.43
N PRO A 166 17.08 2.57 2.89
CA PRO A 166 18.45 2.67 3.32
C PRO A 166 19.33 3.25 2.22
N HIS A 167 20.36 3.99 2.61
CA HIS A 167 21.36 4.49 1.68
C HIS A 167 21.95 3.34 0.84
N GLY A 168 22.11 3.56 -0.48
CA GLY A 168 22.64 2.56 -1.41
C GLY A 168 21.64 1.51 -1.92
N THR A 169 20.34 1.58 -1.57
CA THR A 169 19.34 0.62 -2.06
C THR A 169 18.84 0.89 -3.49
N VAL A 170 19.17 2.02 -4.10
CA VAL A 170 18.80 2.37 -5.48
C VAL A 170 20.06 2.31 -6.36
N ASN A 171 20.14 1.30 -7.22
CA ASN A 171 21.20 1.17 -8.23
C ASN A 171 20.70 1.71 -9.59
N MET A 172 21.62 2.24 -10.40
CA MET A 172 21.37 2.86 -11.73
C MET A 172 20.70 1.92 -12.77
N THR A 173 20.62 0.62 -12.50
CA THR A 173 20.11 -0.37 -13.44
C THR A 173 18.65 -0.72 -13.13
N GLY A 174 17.72 0.10 -13.63
CA GLY A 174 16.32 -0.31 -13.74
C GLY A 174 15.32 0.84 -13.62
N SER A 175 14.51 1.01 -14.66
CA SER A 175 13.26 1.78 -14.67
C SER A 175 12.21 1.10 -13.77
N THR A 176 12.47 1.04 -12.47
CA THR A 176 11.64 0.32 -11.51
C THR A 176 10.64 1.28 -10.88
N LEU A 177 9.35 1.05 -11.13
CA LEU A 177 8.27 1.55 -10.28
C LEU A 177 8.53 1.04 -8.86
N ARG A 178 9.02 1.92 -7.97
CA ARG A 178 9.15 1.61 -6.55
C ARG A 178 7.93 2.14 -5.85
N THR A 179 7.00 1.23 -5.58
CA THR A 179 5.82 1.49 -4.76
C THR A 179 6.05 0.89 -3.38
N ARG A 180 6.02 1.71 -2.32
CA ARG A 180 6.00 1.21 -0.95
C ARG A 180 4.84 1.84 -0.19
N TYR A 181 4.20 1.02 0.63
CA TYR A 181 3.07 1.37 1.49
C TYR A 181 3.56 1.32 2.91
N ILE A 182 3.23 2.35 3.68
CA ILE A 182 3.63 2.41 5.07
C ILE A 182 2.43 2.81 5.91
N LEU A 183 2.05 1.85 6.74
CA LEU A 183 1.02 1.98 7.76
C LEU A 183 1.73 1.91 9.10
N LYS A 184 1.68 2.99 9.89
CA LYS A 184 2.11 2.96 11.30
C LYS A 184 0.97 3.43 12.17
N GLU A 185 0.40 2.49 12.89
CA GLU A 185 -0.59 2.73 13.94
C GLU A 185 0.15 3.02 15.25
N ARG A 186 -0.18 4.11 15.95
CA ARG A 186 0.21 4.29 17.35
C ARG A 186 -1.00 3.90 18.21
N GLY A 187 -0.95 2.69 18.77
CA GLY A 187 -1.76 2.31 19.93
C GLY A 187 -1.29 3.09 21.17
N MET A 188 -2.23 3.34 22.08
CA MET A 188 -2.14 4.15 23.31
C MET A 188 -0.74 4.24 23.94
N THR A 189 -0.39 5.46 24.36
CA THR A 189 0.82 5.74 25.14
C THR A 189 0.93 4.78 26.32
N SER A 190 2.16 4.33 26.58
CA SER A 190 2.58 3.50 27.73
C SER A 190 2.18 4.05 29.13
N SER A 191 1.46 5.16 29.20
CA SER A 191 0.95 5.80 30.42
C SER A 191 -0.40 5.25 30.90
N MET A 192 -1.00 4.24 30.25
CA MET A 192 -2.16 3.50 30.78
C MET A 192 -1.87 2.01 31.09
N LEU A 193 -0.60 1.60 31.11
CA LEU A 193 -0.17 0.28 31.60
C LEU A 193 0.55 0.36 32.95
N ARG A 194 0.12 1.29 33.82
CA ARG A 194 0.41 1.20 35.25
C ARG A 194 -0.90 1.30 36.03
N ILE A 195 -1.25 0.12 36.56
CA ILE A 195 -2.32 -0.26 37.49
C ILE A 195 -3.71 -0.37 36.86
#